data_AF-A0A2E7N8A7-F1
#
_entry.id   AF-A0A2E7N8A7-F1
#
_cell.length_a   1.000
_cell.length_b   1.000
_cell.length_c   1.000
_cell.angle_alpha   90.00
_cell.angle_beta   90.00
_cell.angle_gamma   90.00
#
_symmetry.space_group_name_H-M   'P 1'
#
loop_
_entity.id
_entity.type
_entity.pdbx_description
1 polymer ?
#
loop_
_entity_poly.entity_id
_entity_poly.type
_entity_poly.pdbx_seq_one_letter_code
_entity_poly.pdbx_strand_id
1 'polypeptide(L)'
;MYKPFYLNLSQDLKKELDGFSKEDIAAGLQKQCEEIISHCVKYWMTKSKKLNVKNVCLAGGVFSNVKINQIVAEMQEVENVYVFPHMGDGGLPVGSSCYFNYKLSGQTKIDLPTAYLGPRFSNDEILRCLHSYASGIKYEKLNRKAEAVVDELMNKKVVGYFCNKMEYGPRALGARSILYHARDDSVNDWLNKRLKRTEFMPFGPVTPVEYAHMCYKNWTKDDKCSNFMTKTYNCFEEFKKLHKAVVHIDGTARPQIVTKELNGVYYEIVKLYCDKTNEKALINTSFNLHEEPIICTPQDAIKCLLSNCIDVLIIEDYKVYKV
;
A
#
# COMPACT_ATOMS: atom_id res chain seq x y z
N MET A 1 25.53 15.98 2.37
CA MET A 1 25.49 14.50 2.44
C MET A 1 24.62 14.14 3.63
N TYR A 2 23.39 13.66 3.40
CA TYR A 2 22.53 13.14 4.45
C TYR A 2 23.31 12.02 5.16
N LYS A 3 23.52 12.14 6.48
CA LYS A 3 24.09 11.05 7.29
C LYS A 3 22.89 10.28 7.85
N PRO A 4 22.42 9.20 7.21
CA PRO A 4 21.48 8.33 7.88
C PRO A 4 22.25 7.70 9.06
N PHE A 5 21.54 7.50 10.16
CA PHE A 5 22.00 6.83 11.38
C PHE A 5 22.74 7.69 12.41
N TYR A 6 22.14 7.73 13.61
CA TYR A 6 22.82 7.99 14.87
C TYR A 6 23.92 6.92 15.04
N LEU A 7 25.16 7.24 14.67
CA LEU A 7 26.31 6.32 14.85
C LEU A 7 26.86 6.34 16.29
N ASN A 8 26.33 7.20 17.15
CA ASN A 8 26.76 7.39 18.53
C ASN A 8 25.86 6.65 19.52
N LEU A 9 25.61 5.35 19.31
CA LEU A 9 25.04 4.53 20.38
C LEU A 9 26.07 4.45 21.52
N SER A 10 25.66 4.79 22.75
CA SER A 10 26.53 4.66 23.91
C SER A 10 26.97 3.20 24.09
N GLN A 11 28.16 2.98 24.64
CA GLN A 11 28.62 1.63 24.95
C GLN A 11 27.70 0.93 25.94
N ASP A 12 27.12 1.69 26.87
CA ASP A 12 26.14 1.18 27.83
C ASP A 12 24.89 0.65 27.13
N LEU A 13 24.32 1.41 26.18
CA LEU A 13 23.16 0.95 25.40
C LEU A 13 23.49 -0.30 24.58
N LYS A 14 24.67 -0.37 23.97
CA LYS A 14 25.09 -1.58 23.25
C LYS A 14 25.16 -2.78 24.18
N LYS A 15 25.72 -2.60 25.39
CA LYS A 15 25.84 -3.65 26.40
C LYS A 15 24.48 -4.09 26.94
N GLU A 16 23.55 -3.17 27.13
CA GLU A 16 22.17 -3.49 27.55
C GLU A 16 21.41 -4.27 26.47
N LEU A 17 21.68 -3.99 25.19
CA LEU A 17 21.00 -4.64 24.06
C LEU A 17 21.64 -5.97 23.63
N ASP A 18 22.87 -6.28 24.08
CA ASP A 18 23.66 -7.44 23.62
C ASP A 18 22.96 -8.80 23.87
N GLY A 19 22.07 -8.86 24.87
CA GLY A 19 21.29 -10.06 25.20
C GLY A 19 20.03 -10.28 24.38
N PHE A 20 19.67 -9.36 23.48
CA PHE A 20 18.40 -9.38 22.75
C PHE A 20 18.60 -9.59 21.25
N SER A 21 17.69 -10.34 20.63
CA SER A 21 17.66 -10.47 19.17
C SER A 21 17.28 -9.14 18.50
N LYS A 22 17.54 -9.00 17.20
CA LYS A 22 17.12 -7.79 16.45
C LYS A 22 15.59 -7.64 16.48
N GLU A 23 14.89 -8.76 16.48
CA GLU A 23 13.44 -8.88 16.54
C GLU A 23 12.91 -8.40 17.90
N ASP A 24 13.54 -8.80 19.00
CA ASP A 24 13.18 -8.35 20.36
C ASP A 24 13.38 -6.84 20.51
N ILE A 25 14.51 -6.32 20.02
CA ILE A 25 14.80 -4.89 20.05
C ILE A 25 13.77 -4.12 19.21
N ALA A 26 13.45 -4.60 18.00
CA ALA A 26 12.45 -3.98 17.14
C ALA A 26 11.05 -4.01 17.78
N ALA A 27 10.65 -5.11 18.41
CA ALA A 27 9.39 -5.25 19.12
C ALA A 27 9.31 -4.31 20.33
N GLY A 28 10.38 -4.20 21.12
CA GLY A 28 10.47 -3.26 22.25
C GLY A 28 10.36 -1.81 21.82
N LEU A 29 11.09 -1.41 20.76
CA LEU A 29 11.01 -0.07 20.19
C LEU A 29 9.62 0.25 19.62
N GLN A 30 9.01 -0.72 18.93
CA GLN A 30 7.63 -0.61 18.45
C GLN A 30 6.69 -0.35 19.64
N LYS A 31 6.75 -1.20 20.68
CA LYS A 31 5.91 -1.07 21.87
C LYS A 31 6.08 0.28 22.57
N GLN A 32 7.32 0.74 22.75
CA GLN A 32 7.60 2.05 23.35
C GLN A 32 7.02 3.19 22.51
N CYS A 33 7.13 3.09 21.18
CA CYS A 33 6.56 4.09 20.28
C CYS A 33 5.03 4.14 20.37
N GLU A 34 4.38 2.97 20.42
CA GLU A 34 2.92 2.85 20.63
C GLU A 34 2.47 3.54 21.93
N GLU A 35 3.19 3.32 23.03
CA GLU A 35 2.88 3.92 24.32
C GLU A 35 3.03 5.44 24.31
N ILE A 36 4.15 5.95 23.77
CA ILE A 36 4.40 7.39 23.65
C ILE A 36 3.30 8.06 22.83
N ILE A 37 2.97 7.51 21.66
CA ILE A 37 1.95 8.09 20.78
C ILE A 37 0.57 8.02 21.45
N SER A 38 0.22 6.90 22.07
CA SER A 38 -1.05 6.75 22.80
C SER A 38 -1.19 7.77 23.92
N HIS A 39 -0.13 8.01 24.70
CA HIS A 39 -0.12 9.05 25.74
C HIS A 39 -0.33 10.45 25.16
N CYS A 40 0.38 10.80 24.08
CA CYS A 40 0.22 12.08 23.40
C CYS A 40 -1.22 12.29 22.89
N VAL A 41 -1.78 11.30 22.20
CA VAL A 41 -3.16 11.37 21.69
C VAL A 41 -4.13 11.51 22.86
N LYS A 42 -4.03 10.66 23.89
CA LYS A 42 -4.92 10.69 25.06
C LYS A 42 -4.89 12.04 25.78
N TYR A 43 -3.70 12.62 25.93
CA TYR A 43 -3.53 13.96 26.50
C TYR A 43 -4.32 15.01 25.71
N TRP A 44 -4.15 15.05 24.38
CA TRP A 44 -4.83 16.03 23.54
C TRP A 44 -6.35 15.81 23.43
N MET A 45 -6.81 14.56 23.40
CA MET A 45 -8.24 14.23 23.43
C MET A 45 -8.88 14.67 24.75
N THR A 46 -8.17 14.47 25.88
CA THR A 46 -8.63 14.93 27.20
C THR A 46 -8.72 16.46 27.25
N LYS A 47 -7.72 17.18 26.74
CA LYS A 47 -7.71 18.66 26.70
C LYS A 47 -8.79 19.22 25.78
N SER A 48 -9.10 18.52 24.68
CA SER A 48 -10.09 18.92 23.68
C SER A 48 -11.52 18.47 23.99
N LYS A 49 -11.76 17.82 25.14
CA LYS A 49 -13.08 17.26 25.50
C LYS A 49 -14.22 18.30 25.44
N LYS A 50 -13.95 19.55 25.81
CA LYS A 50 -14.92 20.66 25.74
C LYS A 50 -15.29 21.07 24.31
N LEU A 51 -14.44 20.75 23.33
CA LEU A 51 -14.65 21.04 21.91
C LEU A 51 -15.43 19.92 21.19
N ASN A 52 -15.75 18.82 21.88
CA ASN A 52 -16.40 17.62 21.30
C ASN A 52 -15.69 17.09 20.04
N VAL A 53 -14.36 17.23 19.97
CA VAL A 53 -13.55 16.71 18.87
C VAL A 53 -13.22 15.25 19.14
N LYS A 54 -13.64 14.37 18.23
CA LYS A 54 -13.40 12.92 18.29
C LYS A 54 -12.64 12.36 17.08
N ASN A 55 -12.33 13.23 16.12
CA ASN A 55 -11.63 12.88 14.90
C ASN A 55 -10.16 13.26 15.01
N VAL A 56 -9.26 12.33 14.70
CA VAL A 56 -7.81 12.52 14.78
C VAL A 56 -7.22 12.47 13.38
N CYS A 57 -6.53 13.54 12.99
CA CYS A 57 -5.76 13.60 11.75
C CYS A 57 -4.28 13.38 12.05
N LEU A 58 -3.64 12.47 11.32
CA LEU A 58 -2.24 12.06 11.53
C LEU A 58 -1.39 12.36 10.30
N ALA A 59 -0.24 12.99 10.54
CA ALA A 59 0.80 13.27 9.54
C ALA A 59 2.17 13.36 10.24
N GLY A 60 3.24 13.16 9.49
CA GLY A 60 4.61 12.93 9.96
C GLY A 60 5.08 11.50 9.68
N GLY A 61 6.38 11.32 9.43
CA GLY A 61 6.95 10.03 9.02
C GLY A 61 6.72 8.88 10.00
N VAL A 62 6.54 9.16 11.30
CA VAL A 62 6.19 8.15 12.31
C VAL A 62 4.88 7.43 11.96
N PHE A 63 3.92 8.13 11.35
CA PHE A 63 2.62 7.55 10.97
C PHE A 63 2.66 6.79 9.64
N SER A 64 3.84 6.59 9.04
CA SER A 64 4.02 5.49 8.07
C SER A 64 3.92 4.12 8.75
N ASN A 65 4.03 4.09 10.08
CA ASN A 65 3.76 2.95 10.94
C ASN A 65 2.25 2.70 11.07
N VAL A 66 1.74 1.80 10.24
CA VAL A 66 0.31 1.46 10.19
C VAL A 66 -0.23 0.77 11.44
N LYS A 67 0.64 0.22 12.29
CA LYS A 67 0.26 -0.41 13.56
C LYS A 67 -0.05 0.64 14.61
N ILE A 68 0.78 1.68 14.69
CA ILE A 68 0.50 2.86 15.52
C ILE A 68 -0.83 3.50 15.10
N ASN A 69 -1.09 3.62 13.81
CA ASN A 69 -2.35 4.17 13.30
C ASN A 69 -3.56 3.31 13.70
N GLN A 70 -3.41 1.98 13.77
CA GLN A 70 -4.46 1.09 14.28
C GLN A 70 -4.72 1.36 15.75
N ILE A 71 -3.66 1.42 16.57
CA ILE A 71 -3.77 1.65 18.01
C ILE A 71 -4.48 2.96 18.31
N VAL A 72 -4.13 4.04 17.61
CA VAL A 72 -4.81 5.33 17.75
C VAL A 72 -6.30 5.23 17.40
N ALA A 73 -6.65 4.46 16.36
CA ALA A 73 -8.04 4.26 15.96
C ALA A 73 -8.85 3.38 16.91
N GLU A 74 -8.19 2.55 17.72
CA GLU A 74 -8.83 1.67 18.71
C GLU A 74 -8.95 2.32 20.10
N MET A 75 -8.43 3.54 20.28
CA MET A 75 -8.59 4.31 21.52
C MET A 75 -10.04 4.71 21.74
N GLN A 76 -10.55 4.52 22.96
CA GLN A 76 -11.95 4.79 23.31
C GLN A 76 -12.36 6.26 23.08
N GLU A 77 -11.42 7.19 23.23
CA GLU A 77 -11.67 8.62 23.05
C GLU A 77 -11.70 9.05 21.57
N VAL A 78 -11.32 8.17 20.64
CA VAL A 78 -11.20 8.43 19.20
C VAL A 78 -12.34 7.76 18.45
N GLU A 79 -13.03 8.52 17.60
CA GLU A 79 -14.12 8.02 16.75
C GLU A 79 -13.64 7.74 15.32
N ASN A 80 -12.88 8.67 14.74
CA ASN A 80 -12.33 8.51 13.39
C ASN A 80 -10.86 8.89 13.34
N VAL A 81 -10.11 8.17 12.50
CA VAL A 81 -8.72 8.48 12.18
C VAL A 81 -8.58 8.70 10.69
N TYR A 82 -7.89 9.77 10.32
CA TYR A 82 -7.42 10.01 8.96
C TYR A 82 -5.91 10.18 8.96
N VAL A 83 -5.21 9.34 8.19
CA VAL A 83 -3.77 9.47 7.96
C VAL A 83 -3.57 10.00 6.57
N PHE A 84 -2.85 11.11 6.42
CA PHE A 84 -2.55 11.66 5.09
C PHE A 84 -1.76 10.63 4.25
N PRO A 85 -2.14 10.33 2.98
CA PRO A 85 -1.54 9.23 2.23
C PRO A 85 -0.02 9.31 2.10
N HIS A 86 0.49 10.52 1.84
CA HIS A 86 1.92 10.81 1.86
C HIS A 86 2.33 11.44 3.20
N MET A 87 2.07 10.74 4.31
CA MET A 87 2.23 11.28 5.67
C MET A 87 3.62 11.83 6.00
N GLY A 88 4.69 11.34 5.38
CA GLY A 88 6.04 11.87 5.59
C GLY A 88 6.29 13.24 4.92
N ASP A 89 7.55 13.62 4.82
CA ASP A 89 7.95 14.95 4.33
C ASP A 89 7.52 15.25 2.89
N GLY A 90 7.32 14.22 2.07
CA GLY A 90 6.79 14.40 0.71
C GLY A 90 5.38 15.00 0.70
N GLY A 91 4.65 14.98 1.83
CA GLY A 91 3.35 15.63 2.04
C GLY A 91 3.40 17.13 2.35
N LEU A 92 4.58 17.68 2.70
CA LEU A 92 4.73 19.08 3.06
C LEU A 92 4.29 20.06 1.97
N PRO A 93 4.60 19.85 0.66
CA PRO A 93 4.12 20.74 -0.40
C PRO A 93 2.59 20.84 -0.42
N VAL A 94 1.88 19.72 -0.25
CA VAL A 94 0.42 19.71 -0.18
C VAL A 94 -0.05 20.52 1.04
N GLY A 95 0.51 20.26 2.22
CA GLY A 95 0.19 21.03 3.43
C GLY A 95 0.41 22.53 3.27
N SER A 96 1.51 22.95 2.65
CA SER A 96 1.79 24.36 2.35
C SER A 96 0.77 24.96 1.38
N SER A 97 0.42 24.24 0.31
CA SER A 97 -0.63 24.68 -0.62
C SER A 97 -2.00 24.77 0.05
N CYS A 98 -2.36 23.81 0.91
CA CYS A 98 -3.60 23.85 1.69
C CYS A 98 -3.66 25.09 2.59
N TYR A 99 -2.56 25.38 3.31
CA TYR A 99 -2.46 26.55 4.18
C TYR A 99 -2.62 27.86 3.39
N PHE A 100 -1.94 27.98 2.25
CA PHE A 100 -2.05 29.18 1.42
C PHE A 100 -3.45 29.34 0.81
N ASN A 101 -4.06 28.24 0.35
CA ASN A 101 -5.45 28.26 -0.13
C ASN A 101 -6.43 28.72 0.96
N TYR A 102 -6.26 28.22 2.19
CA TYR A 102 -7.06 28.67 3.34
C TYR A 102 -6.86 30.17 3.60
N LYS A 103 -5.63 30.66 3.55
CA LYS A 103 -5.32 32.09 3.76
C LYS A 103 -5.96 32.99 2.71
N LEU A 104 -6.07 32.55 1.47
CA LEU A 104 -6.65 33.33 0.38
C LEU A 104 -8.18 33.25 0.31
N SER A 105 -8.75 32.05 0.51
CA SER A 105 -10.16 31.79 0.21
C SER A 105 -11.02 31.54 1.44
N GLY A 106 -10.42 31.32 2.61
CA GLY A 106 -11.11 30.82 3.80
C GLY A 106 -11.56 29.36 3.70
N GLN A 107 -11.32 28.68 2.58
CA GLN A 107 -11.72 27.29 2.39
C GLN A 107 -10.82 26.35 3.20
N THR A 108 -11.44 25.54 4.05
CA THR A 108 -10.76 24.58 4.94
C THR A 108 -10.84 23.14 4.43
N LYS A 109 -11.76 22.85 3.50
CA LYS A 109 -11.99 21.50 3.00
C LYS A 109 -11.25 21.30 1.68
N ILE A 110 -10.36 20.31 1.68
CA ILE A 110 -9.69 19.83 0.47
C ILE A 110 -10.04 18.35 0.36
N ASP A 111 -10.72 18.02 -0.73
CA ASP A 111 -11.10 16.64 -0.99
C ASP A 111 -9.97 15.93 -1.73
N LEU A 112 -9.53 14.80 -1.19
CA LEU A 112 -8.50 13.96 -1.78
C LEU A 112 -9.06 12.54 -1.89
N PRO A 113 -9.99 12.30 -2.84
CA PRO A 113 -10.67 11.01 -2.94
C PRO A 113 -9.70 9.90 -3.37
N THR A 114 -8.66 10.24 -4.13
CA THR A 114 -7.65 9.29 -4.62
C THR A 114 -6.25 9.87 -4.53
N ALA A 115 -5.25 8.99 -4.53
CA ALA A 115 -3.85 9.38 -4.63
C ALA A 115 -3.35 9.44 -6.08
N TYR A 116 -4.20 9.26 -7.10
CA TYR A 116 -3.79 9.22 -8.51
C TYR A 116 -3.47 10.61 -9.07
N LEU A 117 -2.42 11.23 -8.55
CA LEU A 117 -2.01 12.61 -8.83
C LEU A 117 -0.72 12.71 -9.66
N GLY A 118 -0.07 11.57 -9.93
CA GLY A 118 1.15 11.50 -10.72
C GLY A 118 0.90 11.43 -12.24
N PRO A 119 1.97 11.17 -13.02
CA PRO A 119 1.88 11.11 -14.47
C PRO A 119 1.04 9.94 -14.96
N ARG A 120 0.43 10.11 -16.14
CA ARG A 120 -0.23 9.06 -16.93
C ARG A 120 0.39 9.05 -18.32
N PHE A 121 0.47 7.87 -18.92
CA PHE A 121 0.98 7.68 -20.27
C PHE A 121 -0.17 7.25 -21.18
N SER A 122 -0.23 7.83 -22.38
CA SER A 122 -1.20 7.48 -23.41
C SER A 122 -0.83 6.15 -24.08
N ASN A 123 -1.82 5.48 -24.67
CA ASN A 123 -1.57 4.26 -25.45
C ASN A 123 -0.56 4.47 -26.59
N ASP A 124 -0.47 5.68 -27.17
CA ASP A 124 0.50 6.00 -28.22
C ASP A 124 1.93 6.11 -27.67
N GLU A 125 2.11 6.64 -26.46
CA GLU A 125 3.39 6.62 -25.75
C GLU A 125 3.79 5.20 -25.36
N ILE A 126 2.83 4.40 -24.86
CA ILE A 126 3.05 2.98 -24.55
C ILE A 126 3.50 2.23 -25.81
N LEU A 127 2.76 2.35 -26.91
CA LEU A 127 3.05 1.62 -28.15
C LEU A 127 4.42 1.99 -28.72
N ARG A 128 4.77 3.28 -28.74
CA ARG A 128 6.12 3.72 -29.14
C ARG A 128 7.20 3.12 -28.25
N CYS A 129 6.97 3.04 -26.94
CA CYS A 129 7.89 2.38 -26.04
C CYS A 129 8.02 0.88 -26.36
N LEU A 130 6.90 0.16 -26.50
CA LEU A 130 6.90 -1.27 -26.84
C LEU A 130 7.65 -1.55 -28.15
N HIS A 131 7.48 -0.72 -29.19
CA HIS A 131 8.21 -0.84 -30.46
C HIS A 131 9.73 -0.80 -30.27
N SER A 132 10.24 0.03 -29.35
CA SER A 132 11.68 0.13 -29.09
C SER A 132 12.27 -1.11 -28.40
N TYR A 133 11.43 -2.00 -27.86
CA TYR A 133 11.83 -3.26 -27.22
C TYR A 133 11.37 -4.51 -27.99
N ALA A 134 10.85 -4.36 -29.22
CA ALA A 134 10.18 -5.43 -29.96
C ALA A 134 10.99 -6.72 -30.17
N SER A 135 12.32 -6.67 -30.06
CA SER A 135 13.18 -7.85 -30.13
C SER A 135 13.14 -8.75 -28.88
N GLY A 136 12.78 -8.20 -27.72
CA GLY A 136 12.78 -8.90 -26.43
C GLY A 136 11.38 -9.16 -25.85
N ILE A 137 10.33 -8.64 -26.48
CA ILE A 137 8.95 -8.75 -26.00
C ILE A 137 7.96 -9.11 -27.11
N LYS A 138 6.87 -9.74 -26.72
CA LYS A 138 5.63 -9.86 -27.51
C LYS A 138 4.53 -9.11 -26.78
N TYR A 139 3.66 -8.44 -27.52
CA TYR A 139 2.51 -7.76 -26.92
C TYR A 139 1.27 -7.86 -27.80
N GLU A 140 0.11 -7.81 -27.15
CA GLU A 140 -1.19 -7.77 -27.79
C GLU A 140 -2.08 -6.72 -27.14
N LYS A 141 -3.02 -6.17 -27.92
CA LYS A 141 -4.00 -5.22 -27.40
C LYS A 141 -5.15 -5.97 -26.73
N LEU A 142 -5.53 -5.53 -25.54
CA LEU A 142 -6.58 -6.12 -24.73
C LEU A 142 -7.95 -5.51 -25.08
N ASN A 143 -8.93 -6.38 -25.32
CA ASN A 143 -10.34 -5.98 -25.46
C ASN A 143 -11.09 -6.08 -24.12
N ARG A 144 -10.71 -7.03 -23.26
CA ARG A 144 -11.32 -7.28 -21.94
C ARG A 144 -10.21 -7.39 -20.88
N LYS A 145 -9.75 -6.22 -20.42
CA LYS A 145 -8.58 -6.10 -19.52
C LYS A 145 -8.76 -6.87 -18.21
N ALA A 146 -9.95 -6.76 -17.59
CA ALA A 146 -10.22 -7.42 -16.32
C ALA A 146 -10.11 -8.94 -16.44
N GLU A 147 -10.75 -9.53 -17.44
CA GLU A 147 -10.67 -10.96 -17.70
C GLU A 147 -9.23 -11.42 -17.98
N ALA A 148 -8.50 -10.70 -18.84
CA ALA A 148 -7.12 -11.04 -19.16
C ALA A 148 -6.21 -11.04 -17.92
N VAL A 149 -6.33 -10.03 -17.04
CA VAL A 149 -5.55 -9.98 -15.79
C VAL A 149 -5.92 -11.14 -14.87
N VAL A 150 -7.22 -11.44 -14.72
CA VAL A 150 -7.70 -12.52 -13.87
C VAL A 150 -7.23 -13.88 -14.37
N ASP A 151 -7.23 -14.10 -15.68
CA ASP A 151 -6.74 -15.35 -16.26
C ASP A 151 -5.23 -15.56 -15.96
N GLU A 152 -4.41 -14.51 -16.04
CA GLU A 152 -2.99 -14.58 -15.65
C GLU A 152 -2.82 -14.88 -14.15
N LEU A 153 -3.61 -14.22 -13.29
CA LEU A 153 -3.59 -14.46 -11.83
C LEU A 153 -4.00 -15.90 -11.48
N MET A 154 -5.04 -16.44 -12.13
CA MET A 154 -5.49 -17.83 -11.96
C MET A 154 -4.45 -18.83 -12.47
N ASN A 155 -3.68 -18.45 -13.50
CA ASN A 155 -2.50 -19.19 -13.99
C ASN A 155 -1.25 -18.98 -13.13
N LYS A 156 -1.40 -18.40 -11.93
CA LYS A 156 -0.34 -18.17 -10.94
C LYS A 156 0.83 -17.36 -11.50
N LYS A 157 0.54 -16.39 -12.38
CA LYS A 157 1.53 -15.44 -12.91
C LYS A 157 1.62 -14.20 -12.03
N VAL A 158 2.84 -13.73 -11.81
CA VAL A 158 3.12 -12.42 -11.21
C VAL A 158 2.83 -11.34 -12.24
N VAL A 159 1.76 -10.58 -12.02
CA VAL A 159 1.29 -9.56 -12.95
C VAL A 159 1.87 -8.21 -12.53
N GLY A 160 2.70 -7.59 -13.38
CA GLY A 160 2.98 -6.17 -13.28
C GLY A 160 1.84 -5.36 -13.87
N TYR A 161 1.24 -4.47 -13.08
CA TYR A 161 0.11 -3.64 -13.47
C TYR A 161 0.51 -2.17 -13.53
N PHE A 162 0.57 -1.63 -14.74
CA PHE A 162 0.91 -0.24 -15.04
C PHE A 162 -0.28 0.40 -15.78
N CYS A 163 -1.19 1.02 -15.06
CA CYS A 163 -2.37 1.65 -15.65
C CYS A 163 -2.72 2.93 -14.91
N ASN A 164 -3.37 3.87 -15.58
CA ASN A 164 -3.86 5.12 -14.99
C ASN A 164 -2.72 6.05 -14.50
N LYS A 165 -3.10 7.20 -13.94
CA LYS A 165 -2.20 8.12 -13.26
C LYS A 165 -1.52 7.42 -12.08
N MET A 166 -0.21 7.63 -11.95
CA MET A 166 0.59 7.11 -10.84
C MET A 166 0.06 7.64 -9.50
N GLU A 167 0.16 6.80 -8.48
CA GLU A 167 -0.13 7.12 -7.09
C GLU A 167 0.89 8.11 -6.50
N TYR A 168 0.39 9.05 -5.72
CA TYR A 168 1.18 9.94 -4.88
C TYR A 168 1.26 9.37 -3.48
N GLY A 169 2.49 9.09 -3.02
CA GLY A 169 2.72 8.45 -1.74
C GLY A 169 3.66 7.25 -1.84
N PRO A 170 4.02 6.67 -0.69
CA PRO A 170 4.92 5.53 -0.64
C PRO A 170 4.22 4.19 -0.94
N ARG A 171 2.92 4.18 -1.26
CA ARG A 171 2.12 2.96 -1.43
C ARG A 171 1.63 2.87 -2.87
N ALA A 172 1.82 1.70 -3.49
CA ALA A 172 1.10 1.35 -4.70
C ALA A 172 -0.35 1.00 -4.35
N LEU A 173 -1.29 1.60 -5.07
CA LEU A 173 -2.73 1.53 -4.86
C LEU A 173 -3.45 1.12 -6.14
N GLY A 174 -2.81 0.34 -7.02
CA GLY A 174 -3.43 -0.22 -8.21
C GLY A 174 -3.22 0.55 -9.50
N ALA A 175 -2.25 1.45 -9.57
CA ALA A 175 -1.77 2.06 -10.82
C ALA A 175 -0.33 1.67 -11.15
N ARG A 176 0.53 1.44 -10.15
CA ARG A 176 1.89 0.90 -10.29
C ARG A 176 2.10 -0.24 -9.31
N SER A 177 1.41 -1.35 -9.56
CA SER A 177 1.31 -2.49 -8.63
C SER A 177 1.87 -3.77 -9.22
N ILE A 178 2.39 -4.64 -8.37
CA ILE A 178 2.54 -6.07 -8.66
C ILE A 178 1.38 -6.79 -7.99
N LEU A 179 0.67 -7.61 -8.76
CA LEU A 179 -0.50 -8.37 -8.33
C LEU A 179 -0.20 -9.87 -8.34
N TYR A 180 -0.69 -10.55 -7.32
CA TYR A 180 -0.59 -12.01 -7.20
C TYR A 180 -1.70 -12.58 -6.30
N HIS A 181 -1.94 -13.89 -6.33
CA HIS A 181 -2.92 -14.52 -5.45
C HIS A 181 -2.44 -14.62 -4.00
N ALA A 182 -3.36 -14.60 -3.03
CA ALA A 182 -3.00 -14.52 -1.61
C ALA A 182 -3.05 -15.86 -0.85
N ARG A 183 -3.31 -16.97 -1.54
CA ARG A 183 -3.46 -18.32 -0.94
C ARG A 183 -2.17 -19.01 -0.54
N ASP A 184 -1.08 -18.73 -1.24
CA ASP A 184 0.21 -19.38 -1.04
C ASP A 184 0.96 -18.70 0.10
N ASP A 185 1.22 -19.43 1.19
CA ASP A 185 1.96 -18.89 2.33
C ASP A 185 3.45 -18.68 2.04
N SER A 186 4.02 -19.39 1.06
CA SER A 186 5.41 -19.24 0.65
C SER A 186 5.68 -18.00 -0.21
N VAL A 187 4.63 -17.30 -0.67
CA VAL A 187 4.77 -16.14 -1.56
C VAL A 187 5.59 -15.02 -0.95
N ASN A 188 5.49 -14.79 0.36
CA ASN A 188 6.30 -13.78 1.02
C ASN A 188 7.78 -14.09 0.90
N ASP A 189 8.18 -15.37 0.88
CA ASP A 189 9.59 -15.74 0.75
C ASP A 189 10.06 -15.64 -0.70
N TRP A 190 9.39 -16.34 -1.62
CA TRP A 190 9.90 -16.46 -2.98
C TRP A 190 9.70 -15.18 -3.79
N LEU A 191 8.61 -14.42 -3.57
CA LEU A 191 8.35 -13.18 -4.30
C LEU A 191 9.28 -12.08 -3.82
N ASN A 192 9.54 -11.95 -2.52
CA ASN A 192 10.56 -11.00 -2.03
C ASN A 192 11.95 -11.37 -2.57
N LYS A 193 12.32 -12.65 -2.57
CA LYS A 193 13.58 -13.10 -3.20
C LYS A 193 13.64 -12.74 -4.69
N ARG A 194 12.56 -12.95 -5.44
CA ARG A 194 12.44 -12.59 -6.87
C ARG A 194 12.60 -11.09 -7.09
N LEU A 195 12.00 -10.27 -6.23
CA LEU A 195 12.07 -8.81 -6.25
C LEU A 195 13.35 -8.25 -5.58
N LYS A 196 14.24 -9.15 -5.12
CA LYS A 196 15.48 -8.87 -4.38
C LYS A 196 15.28 -8.13 -3.05
N ARG A 197 14.09 -8.21 -2.45
CA ARG A 197 13.72 -7.49 -1.23
C ARG A 197 14.16 -8.26 0.02
N THR A 198 14.63 -7.52 1.02
CA THR A 198 14.95 -8.01 2.36
C THR A 198 13.79 -7.88 3.34
N GLU A 199 12.59 -7.56 2.85
CA GLU A 199 11.40 -7.38 3.69
C GLU A 199 10.87 -8.74 4.16
N PHE A 200 10.67 -8.87 5.47
CA PHE A 200 9.97 -10.00 6.09
C PHE A 200 8.46 -9.71 6.28
N MET A 201 8.02 -8.48 5.99
CA MET A 201 6.63 -8.07 6.18
C MET A 201 5.74 -8.69 5.10
N PRO A 202 4.57 -9.24 5.48
CA PRO A 202 3.59 -9.70 4.50
C PRO A 202 3.14 -8.59 3.57
N PHE A 203 2.82 -8.96 2.33
CA PHE A 203 2.25 -8.01 1.38
C PHE A 203 0.87 -7.51 1.83
N GLY A 204 0.43 -6.36 1.30
CA GLY A 204 -0.88 -5.84 1.63
C GLY A 204 -1.99 -6.50 0.80
N PRO A 205 -3.16 -6.81 1.39
CA PRO A 205 -4.30 -7.26 0.61
C PRO A 205 -4.93 -6.09 -0.15
N VAL A 206 -5.38 -6.34 -1.38
CA VAL A 206 -6.40 -5.52 -2.03
C VAL A 206 -7.73 -6.29 -2.04
N THR A 207 -8.77 -5.67 -1.50
CA THR A 207 -10.08 -6.29 -1.25
C THR A 207 -11.18 -5.40 -1.84
N PRO A 208 -12.13 -5.95 -2.60
CA PRO A 208 -13.26 -5.17 -3.05
C PRO A 208 -14.21 -4.93 -1.87
N VAL A 209 -14.85 -3.76 -1.85
CA VAL A 209 -15.64 -3.27 -0.70
C VAL A 209 -16.70 -4.24 -0.20
N GLU A 210 -17.24 -5.09 -1.07
CA GLU A 210 -18.24 -6.11 -0.75
C GLU A 210 -17.73 -7.14 0.27
N TYR A 211 -16.43 -7.49 0.22
CA TYR A 211 -15.87 -8.51 1.12
C TYR A 211 -15.19 -7.92 2.36
N ALA A 212 -14.96 -6.61 2.40
CA ALA A 212 -14.18 -5.96 3.46
C ALA A 212 -14.69 -6.28 4.88
N HIS A 213 -16.01 -6.21 5.09
CA HIS A 213 -16.66 -6.48 6.38
C HIS A 213 -16.51 -7.93 6.88
N MET A 214 -16.23 -8.88 5.99
CA MET A 214 -15.96 -10.28 6.33
C MET A 214 -14.47 -10.54 6.57
N CYS A 215 -13.60 -9.61 6.18
CA CYS A 215 -12.15 -9.76 6.25
C CYS A 215 -11.57 -9.03 7.46
N TYR A 216 -12.06 -7.82 7.75
CA TYR A 216 -11.46 -6.88 8.69
C TYR A 216 -12.44 -6.47 9.79
N LYS A 217 -12.05 -6.68 11.04
CA LYS A 217 -12.84 -6.29 12.22
C LYS A 217 -12.84 -4.76 12.34
N ASN A 218 -13.98 -4.20 12.76
CA ASN A 218 -14.20 -2.77 13.00
C ASN A 218 -13.97 -1.87 11.77
N TRP A 219 -13.84 -2.43 10.57
CA TRP A 219 -13.82 -1.64 9.35
C TRP A 219 -15.22 -1.13 9.01
N THR A 220 -15.31 0.10 8.52
CA THR A 220 -16.55 0.73 8.04
C THR A 220 -16.33 1.38 6.67
N LYS A 221 -17.39 1.61 5.91
CA LYS A 221 -17.32 2.26 4.58
C LYS A 221 -16.79 3.70 4.64
N ASP A 222 -16.91 4.36 5.79
CA ASP A 222 -16.43 5.71 6.01
C ASP A 222 -14.92 5.77 6.34
N ASP A 223 -14.29 4.63 6.62
CA ASP A 223 -12.87 4.54 6.92
C ASP A 223 -11.99 4.78 5.68
N LYS A 224 -11.51 6.02 5.55
CA LYS A 224 -10.64 6.44 4.45
C LYS A 224 -9.22 5.89 4.55
N CYS A 225 -8.73 5.46 5.71
CA CYS A 225 -7.36 4.94 5.83
C CYS A 225 -7.19 3.65 5.02
N SER A 226 -8.25 2.85 4.94
CA SER A 226 -8.28 1.62 4.16
C SER A 226 -8.18 1.84 2.64
N ASN A 227 -8.49 3.04 2.13
CA ASN A 227 -8.32 3.37 0.71
C ASN A 227 -6.86 3.59 0.32
N PHE A 228 -6.02 3.94 1.30
CA PHE A 228 -4.62 4.34 1.10
C PHE A 228 -3.62 3.39 1.76
N MET A 229 -4.10 2.28 2.34
CA MET A 229 -3.28 1.33 3.08
C MET A 229 -2.48 1.98 4.22
N THR A 230 -3.08 2.93 4.93
CA THR A 230 -2.42 3.70 5.99
C THR A 230 -2.74 3.20 7.40
N LYS A 231 -3.57 2.17 7.56
CA LYS A 231 -3.92 1.59 8.85
C LYS A 231 -4.02 0.08 8.75
N THR A 232 -3.70 -0.62 9.84
CA THR A 232 -3.92 -2.07 9.97
C THR A 232 -5.26 -2.37 10.64
N TYR A 233 -5.77 -3.59 10.42
CA TYR A 233 -7.01 -4.08 11.02
C TYR A 233 -6.81 -5.51 11.49
N ASN A 234 -7.42 -5.85 12.62
CA ASN A 234 -7.54 -7.23 13.04
C ASN A 234 -8.36 -8.02 12.01
N CYS A 235 -7.85 -9.16 11.55
CA CYS A 235 -8.56 -10.00 10.59
C CYS A 235 -9.53 -10.98 11.29
N PHE A 236 -10.59 -11.41 10.59
CA PHE A 236 -11.40 -12.55 11.00
C PHE A 236 -10.66 -13.88 10.73
N GLU A 237 -10.91 -14.91 11.55
CA GLU A 237 -10.20 -16.20 11.48
C GLU A 237 -10.28 -16.88 10.11
N GLU A 238 -11.43 -16.82 9.44
CA GLU A 238 -11.59 -17.38 8.10
C GLU A 238 -10.68 -16.69 7.07
N PHE A 239 -10.55 -15.37 7.17
CA PHE A 239 -9.67 -14.61 6.30
C PHE A 239 -8.20 -14.97 6.54
N LYS A 240 -7.78 -15.07 7.82
CA LYS A 240 -6.41 -15.46 8.20
C LYS A 240 -6.03 -16.83 7.65
N LYS A 241 -6.94 -17.80 7.72
CA LYS A 241 -6.70 -19.17 7.23
C LYS A 241 -6.53 -19.22 5.72
N LEU A 242 -7.32 -18.44 4.98
CA LEU A 242 -7.36 -18.49 3.52
C LEU A 242 -6.32 -17.58 2.83
N HIS A 243 -5.94 -16.46 3.47
CA HIS A 243 -5.09 -15.42 2.86
C HIS A 243 -3.82 -15.18 3.67
N LYS A 244 -3.09 -16.24 4.00
CA LYS A 244 -1.88 -16.18 4.84
C LYS A 244 -0.79 -15.25 4.28
N ALA A 245 -0.72 -15.10 2.95
CA ALA A 245 0.24 -14.24 2.28
C ALA A 245 0.15 -12.75 2.68
N VAL A 246 -1.03 -12.31 3.11
CA VAL A 246 -1.37 -10.89 3.31
C VAL A 246 -1.77 -10.57 4.74
N VAL A 247 -1.58 -11.53 5.65
CA VAL A 247 -1.89 -11.42 7.06
C VAL A 247 -0.60 -11.51 7.87
N HIS A 248 -0.42 -10.55 8.77
CA HIS A 248 0.71 -10.43 9.67
C HIS A 248 0.67 -11.51 10.74
N ILE A 249 1.82 -11.80 11.35
CA ILE A 249 1.96 -12.80 12.43
C ILE A 249 1.03 -12.47 13.62
N ASP A 250 0.78 -11.18 13.88
CA ASP A 250 -0.15 -10.71 14.92
C ASP A 250 -1.64 -10.81 14.52
N GLY A 251 -1.94 -11.38 13.36
CA GLY A 251 -3.30 -11.56 12.85
C GLY A 251 -3.94 -10.30 12.27
N THR A 252 -3.15 -9.25 12.02
CA THR A 252 -3.61 -8.02 11.36
C THR A 252 -3.28 -8.02 9.86
N ALA A 253 -3.92 -7.13 9.11
CA ALA A 253 -3.54 -6.84 7.73
C ALA A 253 -3.65 -5.34 7.44
N ARG A 254 -2.92 -4.87 6.42
CA ARG A 254 -2.93 -3.48 5.93
C ARG A 254 -3.61 -3.41 4.56
N PRO A 255 -4.96 -3.40 4.52
CA PRO A 255 -5.70 -3.53 3.27
C PRO A 255 -5.69 -2.25 2.45
N GLN A 256 -5.82 -2.42 1.13
CA GLN A 256 -6.44 -1.48 0.24
C GLN A 256 -7.88 -1.93 -0.04
N ILE A 257 -8.87 -1.13 0.35
CA ILE A 257 -10.26 -1.35 -0.06
C ILE A 257 -10.53 -0.60 -1.35
N VAL A 258 -11.03 -1.31 -2.35
CA VAL A 258 -11.32 -0.74 -3.68
C VAL A 258 -12.81 -0.69 -3.92
N THR A 259 -13.24 0.40 -4.57
CA THR A 259 -14.62 0.61 -5.02
C THR A 259 -14.60 1.01 -6.49
N LYS A 260 -15.75 0.88 -7.16
CA LYS A 260 -15.91 1.25 -8.56
C LYS A 260 -15.65 2.75 -8.80
N GLU A 261 -16.00 3.59 -7.83
CA GLU A 261 -15.86 5.05 -7.90
C GLU A 261 -14.41 5.50 -7.81
N LEU A 262 -13.57 4.79 -7.02
CA LEU A 262 -12.16 5.15 -6.84
C LEU A 262 -11.30 4.75 -8.04
N ASN A 263 -11.48 3.52 -8.54
CA ASN A 263 -10.78 3.00 -9.72
C ASN A 263 -11.56 1.83 -10.32
N GLY A 264 -12.47 2.12 -11.26
CA GLY A 264 -13.43 1.15 -11.78
C GLY A 264 -12.81 -0.11 -12.39
N VAL A 265 -11.77 0.02 -13.22
CA VAL A 265 -11.13 -1.13 -13.89
C VAL A 265 -10.34 -1.98 -12.89
N TYR A 266 -9.62 -1.35 -11.96
CA TYR A 266 -8.89 -2.06 -10.92
C TYR A 266 -9.85 -2.78 -9.96
N TYR A 267 -10.94 -2.13 -9.57
CA TYR A 267 -12.03 -2.75 -8.82
C TYR A 267 -12.60 -3.96 -9.56
N GLU A 268 -12.86 -3.85 -10.86
CA GLU A 268 -13.41 -4.95 -11.67
C GLU A 268 -12.47 -6.16 -11.70
N ILE A 269 -11.16 -5.95 -11.89
CA ILE A 269 -10.14 -7.00 -11.82
C ILE A 269 -10.21 -7.74 -10.48
N VAL A 270 -10.15 -6.98 -9.37
CA VAL A 270 -10.10 -7.55 -8.03
C VAL A 270 -11.41 -8.28 -7.71
N LYS A 271 -12.56 -7.69 -8.04
CA LYS A 271 -13.87 -8.28 -7.80
C LYS A 271 -14.07 -9.55 -8.61
N LEU A 272 -13.75 -9.51 -9.90
CA LEU A 272 -13.86 -10.66 -10.80
C LEU A 272 -12.96 -11.81 -10.36
N TYR A 273 -11.73 -11.52 -9.92
CA TYR A 273 -10.84 -12.53 -9.34
C TYR A 273 -11.48 -13.21 -8.13
N CYS A 274 -11.97 -12.42 -7.17
CA CYS A 274 -12.59 -12.92 -5.95
C CYS A 274 -13.82 -13.79 -6.25
N ASP A 275 -14.68 -13.35 -7.18
CA ASP A 275 -15.86 -14.10 -7.62
C ASP A 275 -15.51 -15.45 -8.25
N LYS A 276 -14.47 -15.51 -9.10
CA LYS A 276 -14.06 -16.75 -9.78
C LYS A 276 -13.35 -17.75 -8.87
N THR A 277 -12.68 -17.28 -7.81
CA THR A 277 -11.77 -18.10 -7.01
C THR A 277 -12.29 -18.42 -5.60
N ASN A 278 -13.37 -17.78 -5.17
CA ASN A 278 -13.85 -17.74 -3.78
C ASN A 278 -12.83 -17.13 -2.79
N GLU A 279 -11.77 -16.49 -3.28
CA GLU A 279 -10.91 -15.63 -2.47
C GLU A 279 -11.61 -14.28 -2.20
N LYS A 280 -11.10 -13.54 -1.24
CA LYS A 280 -11.61 -12.22 -0.82
C LYS A 280 -10.59 -11.10 -1.04
N ALA A 281 -9.36 -11.44 -1.40
CA ALA A 281 -8.30 -10.47 -1.64
C ALA A 281 -7.24 -10.99 -2.62
N LEU A 282 -6.55 -10.06 -3.25
CA LEU A 282 -5.28 -10.29 -3.94
C LEU A 282 -4.13 -9.68 -3.14
N ILE A 283 -2.91 -10.11 -3.42
CA ILE A 283 -1.70 -9.36 -3.07
C ILE A 283 -1.64 -8.10 -3.94
N ASN A 284 -1.44 -6.95 -3.30
CA ASN A 284 -0.99 -5.74 -3.94
C ASN A 284 0.32 -5.28 -3.28
N THR A 285 1.38 -5.24 -4.07
CA THR A 285 2.68 -4.71 -3.63
C THR A 285 3.24 -3.70 -4.61
N SER A 286 4.18 -2.88 -4.15
CA SER A 286 4.81 -1.84 -4.97
C SER A 286 5.47 -2.43 -6.21
N PHE A 287 5.29 -1.79 -7.35
CA PHE A 287 5.97 -2.20 -8.57
C PHE A 287 7.36 -1.55 -8.63
N ASN A 288 8.35 -2.25 -8.08
CA ASN A 288 9.76 -1.84 -8.04
C ASN A 288 10.66 -3.03 -7.66
N LEU A 289 11.92 -2.93 -8.05
CA LEU A 289 13.00 -3.73 -7.46
C LEU A 289 13.37 -3.20 -6.07
N HIS A 290 14.13 -3.99 -5.31
CA HIS A 290 14.63 -3.57 -4.00
C HIS A 290 15.46 -2.28 -4.09
N GLU A 291 15.24 -1.38 -3.12
CA GLU A 291 15.87 -0.06 -2.99
C GLU A 291 15.60 0.94 -4.12
N GLU A 292 14.76 0.59 -5.10
CA GLU A 292 14.30 1.52 -6.14
C GLU A 292 12.96 2.18 -5.78
N PRO A 293 12.65 3.38 -6.29
CA PRO A 293 11.32 3.96 -6.19
C PRO A 293 10.27 3.10 -6.93
N ILE A 294 8.99 3.30 -6.61
CA ILE A 294 7.89 2.79 -7.46
C ILE A 294 8.13 3.26 -8.89
N ILE A 295 8.06 2.34 -9.86
CA ILE A 295 8.34 2.65 -11.25
C ILE A 295 7.41 3.76 -11.76
N CYS A 296 7.96 4.66 -12.58
CA CYS A 296 7.22 5.80 -13.09
C CYS A 296 6.88 5.61 -14.58
N THR A 297 7.86 5.23 -15.39
CA THR A 297 7.76 5.26 -16.86
C THR A 297 7.46 3.89 -17.48
N PRO A 298 6.92 3.83 -18.71
CA PRO A 298 6.74 2.57 -19.45
C PRO A 298 8.04 1.78 -19.61
N GLN A 299 9.17 2.47 -19.80
CA GLN A 299 10.49 1.88 -19.93
C GLN A 299 10.88 1.12 -18.65
N ASP A 300 10.59 1.69 -17.47
CA ASP A 300 10.87 1.04 -16.18
C ASP A 300 10.06 -0.25 -16.04
N ALA A 301 8.78 -0.23 -16.46
CA ALA A 301 7.90 -1.40 -16.44
C ALA A 301 8.42 -2.53 -17.35
N ILE A 302 8.84 -2.20 -18.57
CA ILE A 302 9.38 -3.18 -19.52
C ILE A 302 10.72 -3.75 -19.01
N LYS A 303 11.59 -2.93 -18.42
CA LYS A 303 12.83 -3.41 -17.80
C LYS A 303 12.56 -4.40 -16.67
N CYS A 304 11.52 -4.19 -15.86
CA CYS A 304 11.12 -5.15 -14.83
C CYS A 304 10.65 -6.48 -15.43
N LEU A 305 9.90 -6.45 -16.53
CA LEU A 305 9.52 -7.67 -17.27
C LEU A 305 10.76 -8.40 -17.81
N LEU A 306 11.66 -7.68 -18.47
CA LEU A 306 12.86 -8.26 -19.09
C LEU A 306 13.85 -8.85 -18.08
N SER A 307 13.90 -8.29 -16.86
CA SER A 307 14.69 -8.80 -15.74
C SER A 307 14.00 -9.92 -14.96
N ASN A 308 12.85 -10.39 -15.43
CA ASN A 308 12.03 -11.44 -14.81
C ASN A 308 11.48 -11.08 -13.42
N CYS A 309 11.33 -9.80 -13.07
CA CYS A 309 10.68 -9.38 -11.81
C CYS A 309 9.20 -9.77 -11.78
N ILE A 310 8.57 -9.80 -12.96
CA ILE A 310 7.19 -10.16 -13.21
C ILE A 310 7.14 -11.17 -14.37
N ASP A 311 6.05 -11.92 -14.48
CA ASP A 311 5.85 -12.89 -15.56
C ASP A 311 5.16 -12.26 -16.77
N VAL A 312 4.26 -11.31 -16.51
CA VAL A 312 3.46 -10.61 -17.52
C VAL A 312 3.27 -9.17 -17.09
N LEU A 313 3.35 -8.26 -18.06
CA LEU A 313 3.07 -6.85 -17.86
C LEU A 313 1.75 -6.48 -18.51
N ILE A 314 0.85 -5.90 -17.74
CA ILE A 314 -0.37 -5.25 -18.20
C ILE A 314 -0.09 -3.75 -18.14
N ILE A 315 0.02 -3.13 -19.31
CA ILE A 315 0.37 -1.71 -19.45
C ILE A 315 -0.64 -0.97 -20.31
N GLU A 316 -1.43 -0.12 -19.66
CA GLU A 316 -2.65 0.46 -20.24
C GLU A 316 -3.47 -0.61 -20.97
N ASP A 317 -3.66 -0.52 -22.28
CA ASP A 317 -4.49 -1.47 -23.05
C ASP A 317 -3.70 -2.63 -23.67
N TYR A 318 -2.48 -2.88 -23.20
CA TYR A 318 -1.63 -3.94 -23.74
C TYR A 318 -1.25 -4.97 -22.69
N LYS A 319 -1.18 -6.22 -23.13
CA LYS A 319 -0.55 -7.32 -22.40
C LYS A 319 0.76 -7.66 -23.07
N VAL A 320 1.82 -7.81 -22.28
CA VAL A 320 3.20 -7.92 -22.75
C VAL A 320 3.88 -9.10 -22.05
N TYR A 321 4.56 -9.93 -22.84
CA TYR A 321 5.39 -11.04 -22.37
C TYR A 321 6.81 -10.88 -22.89
N LYS A 322 7.77 -11.40 -22.14
CA LYS A 322 9.15 -11.58 -22.60
C LYS A 322 9.20 -12.75 -23.60
N VAL A 323 10.01 -12.61 -24.66
CA VAL A 323 10.24 -13.66 -25.68
C VAL A 323 11.17 -14.74 -25.16
#